data_AF-A0A0R3SKS2-F1
#
_entry.id   AF-A0A0R3SKS2-F1
#
_cell.length_a   1.000
_cell.length_b   1.000
_cell.length_c   1.000
_cell.angle_alpha   90.00
_cell.angle_beta   90.00
_cell.angle_gamma   90.00
#
_symmetry.space_group_name_H-M   'P 1'
#
loop_
_entity.id
_entity.type
_entity.pdbx_description
1 polymer ?
#
loop_
_entity_poly.entity_id
_entity_poly.type
_entity_poly.pdbx_seq_one_letter_code
_entity_poly.pdbx_strand_id
1 'polypeptide(L)'
;LYTTSNQSTRIQAEETCSRLIDRSDCIATCKALLERANSCYSQYIAASTLTRFISNRDTVVHVSLRLQLRNFALNYLATQPNLQAIVQQALIGLICRLTKIGWFDSVENGPEYPFRDIFDSVKNFIQSGQIQPVLVGVKLLSSLVSEIYQSTESDLARATFFVRKLLVSFRDLVLFQIFQLGLDLLHQTDANLKNLTTNDADQLQVVYHTLNMVYSCLNYDFIGTGSSYSEGGNCASDDMGTVQLPANWRPIFLESNNVDLFFRLFAGLPQAPTCSNLRVLPLSCLVQITSIRRTLFTNEERPTLLASLMMGCLEVLRRRESLLCEPTVYHEFCRLLSRMKVSFQVSEFVQISCYSEFIKLVADLTTHSLYVSQPSIFSCNFLPCLTL
;
A
#
# COMPACT_ATOMS: atom_id res chain seq x y z
N LEU A 1 -23.30 -11.11 21.24
CA LEU A 1 -22.18 -10.16 21.29
C LEU A 1 -22.61 -8.75 20.91
N TYR A 2 -23.03 -8.52 19.66
CA TYR A 2 -23.28 -7.18 19.12
C TYR A 2 -24.70 -6.61 19.33
N THR A 3 -25.60 -7.35 19.99
CA THR A 3 -27.02 -7.00 20.12
C THR A 3 -27.50 -6.85 21.57
N THR A 4 -26.70 -7.27 22.55
CA THR A 4 -27.11 -7.23 23.96
C THR A 4 -26.67 -5.93 24.62
N SER A 5 -27.56 -5.29 25.38
CA SER A 5 -27.24 -4.16 26.26
C SER A 5 -26.70 -4.61 27.63
N ASN A 6 -26.83 -5.90 27.97
CA ASN A 6 -26.34 -6.45 29.23
C ASN A 6 -24.82 -6.73 29.16
N GLN A 7 -24.06 -6.05 30.03
CA GLN A 7 -22.62 -6.15 30.11
C GLN A 7 -22.12 -7.55 30.46
N SER A 8 -22.77 -8.27 31.38
CA SER A 8 -22.32 -9.62 31.79
C SER A 8 -22.48 -10.63 30.65
N THR A 9 -23.62 -10.58 29.95
CA THR A 9 -23.86 -11.41 28.75
C THR A 9 -22.88 -11.06 27.63
N ARG A 10 -22.50 -9.79 27.48
CA ARG A 10 -21.51 -9.38 26.48
C ARG A 10 -20.13 -9.97 26.80
N ILE A 11 -19.66 -9.83 28.04
CA ILE A 11 -18.38 -10.38 28.51
C ILE A 11 -18.36 -11.91 28.32
N GLN A 12 -19.43 -12.61 28.71
CA GLN A 12 -19.51 -14.06 28.53
C GLN A 12 -19.44 -14.48 27.05
N ALA A 13 -20.08 -13.71 26.16
CA ALA A 13 -20.00 -13.96 24.72
C ALA A 13 -18.59 -13.70 24.16
N GLU A 14 -17.91 -12.65 24.62
CA GLU A 14 -16.52 -12.33 24.26
C GLU A 14 -15.56 -13.43 24.70
N GLU A 15 -15.69 -13.91 25.94
CA GLU A 15 -14.91 -15.04 26.46
C GLU A 15 -15.15 -16.30 25.64
N THR A 16 -16.41 -16.61 25.33
CA THR A 16 -16.76 -17.80 24.54
C THR A 16 -16.14 -17.75 23.14
N CYS A 17 -16.20 -16.60 22.48
CA CYS A 17 -15.59 -16.41 21.16
C CYS A 17 -14.05 -16.47 21.23
N SER A 18 -13.46 -15.94 22.30
CA SER A 18 -12.00 -15.92 22.49
C SER A 18 -11.43 -17.31 22.73
N ARG A 19 -12.15 -18.19 23.43
CA ARG A 19 -11.77 -19.59 23.69
C ARG A 19 -11.91 -20.52 22.47
N LEU A 20 -12.44 -20.02 21.35
CA LEU A 20 -12.54 -20.79 20.11
C LEU A 20 -11.17 -21.28 19.62
N ILE A 21 -10.11 -20.51 19.91
CA ILE A 21 -8.73 -20.83 19.56
C ILE A 21 -8.17 -22.05 20.33
N ASP A 22 -8.68 -22.32 21.52
CA ASP A 22 -8.18 -23.38 22.42
C ASP A 22 -8.75 -24.76 22.07
N ARG A 23 -9.69 -24.83 21.12
CA ARG A 23 -10.34 -26.08 20.73
C ARG A 23 -9.42 -26.93 19.86
N SER A 24 -9.41 -28.24 20.10
CA SER A 24 -8.68 -29.20 19.24
C SER A 24 -9.19 -29.24 17.80
N ASP A 25 -10.48 -28.93 17.58
CA ASP A 25 -11.14 -28.86 16.28
C ASP A 25 -11.28 -27.41 15.76
N CYS A 26 -10.43 -26.47 16.23
CA CYS A 26 -10.53 -25.04 15.93
C CYS A 26 -10.67 -24.75 14.43
N ILE A 27 -9.81 -25.35 13.59
CA ILE A 27 -9.83 -25.14 12.14
C ILE A 27 -11.14 -25.62 11.52
N ALA A 28 -11.58 -26.84 11.87
CA ALA A 28 -12.82 -27.41 11.34
C ALA A 28 -14.05 -26.59 11.76
N THR A 29 -14.08 -26.16 13.03
CA THR A 29 -15.15 -25.31 13.57
C THR A 29 -15.20 -23.97 12.85
N CYS A 30 -14.06 -23.29 12.68
CA CYS A 30 -14.01 -22.00 12.00
C CYS A 30 -14.41 -22.11 10.52
N LYS A 31 -13.99 -23.16 9.81
CA LYS A 31 -14.44 -23.42 8.44
C LYS A 31 -15.95 -23.60 8.37
N ALA A 32 -16.54 -24.40 9.27
CA ALA A 32 -17.98 -24.60 9.31
C ALA A 32 -18.74 -23.29 9.62
N LEU A 33 -18.19 -22.42 10.48
CA LEU A 33 -18.78 -21.10 10.76
C LEU A 33 -18.73 -20.18 9.53
N LEU A 34 -17.64 -20.22 8.75
CA LEU A 34 -17.53 -19.49 7.49
C LEU A 34 -18.57 -19.99 6.48
N GLU A 35 -18.65 -21.30 6.26
CA GLU A 35 -19.56 -21.91 5.29
C GLU A 35 -21.04 -21.74 5.66
N ARG A 36 -21.39 -21.79 6.95
CA ARG A 36 -22.77 -21.53 7.42
C ARG A 36 -23.24 -20.13 7.09
N ALA A 37 -22.35 -19.13 7.14
CA ALA A 37 -22.62 -17.74 6.76
C ALA A 37 -23.87 -17.07 7.41
N ASN A 38 -24.38 -17.60 8.53
CA ASN A 38 -25.59 -17.07 9.20
C ASN A 38 -25.42 -15.63 9.73
N SER A 39 -24.19 -15.18 9.95
CA SER A 39 -23.88 -13.83 10.42
C SER A 39 -22.47 -13.42 10.02
N CYS A 40 -22.31 -12.20 9.50
CA CYS A 40 -21.01 -11.63 9.16
C CYS A 40 -20.06 -11.55 10.36
N TYR A 41 -20.59 -11.35 11.56
CA TYR A 41 -19.80 -11.37 12.79
C TYR A 41 -19.24 -12.74 13.11
N SER A 42 -20.02 -13.81 12.88
CA SER A 42 -19.55 -15.18 13.07
C SER A 42 -18.44 -15.52 12.07
N GLN A 43 -18.59 -15.10 10.83
CA GLN A 43 -17.57 -15.29 9.79
C GLN A 43 -16.29 -14.49 10.11
N TYR A 44 -16.46 -13.24 10.53
CA TYR A 44 -15.34 -12.39 10.96
C TYR A 44 -14.57 -13.01 12.13
N ILE A 45 -15.27 -13.48 13.18
CA ILE A 45 -14.65 -14.15 14.32
C ILE A 45 -13.93 -15.42 13.85
N ALA A 46 -14.55 -16.24 13.00
CA ALA A 46 -13.94 -17.45 12.50
C ALA A 46 -12.63 -17.18 11.71
N ALA A 47 -12.66 -16.24 10.76
CA ALA A 47 -11.47 -15.85 10.00
C ALA A 47 -10.37 -15.26 10.90
N SER A 48 -10.74 -14.39 11.84
CA SER A 48 -9.79 -13.77 12.79
C SER A 48 -9.17 -14.78 13.75
N THR A 49 -9.97 -15.73 14.24
CA THR A 49 -9.51 -16.82 15.10
C THR A 49 -8.56 -17.74 14.34
N LEU A 50 -8.85 -18.08 13.09
CA LEU A 50 -7.91 -18.83 12.24
C LEU A 50 -6.57 -18.09 12.10
N THR A 51 -6.58 -16.78 11.83
CA THR A 51 -5.36 -15.97 11.74
C THR A 51 -4.56 -15.98 13.03
N ARG A 52 -5.21 -15.84 14.19
CA ARG A 52 -4.55 -15.96 15.50
C ARG A 52 -4.01 -17.37 15.75
N PHE A 53 -4.78 -18.39 15.43
CA PHE A 53 -4.43 -19.80 15.64
C PHE A 53 -3.15 -20.16 14.88
N ILE A 54 -3.06 -19.83 13.59
CA ILE A 54 -1.86 -20.10 12.77
C ILE A 54 -0.65 -19.25 13.16
N SER A 55 -0.87 -18.13 13.86
CA SER A 55 0.18 -17.21 14.30
C SER A 55 0.71 -17.56 15.69
N ASN A 56 0.05 -18.47 16.39
CA ASN A 56 0.47 -18.93 17.70
C ASN A 56 1.73 -19.80 17.56
N ARG A 57 2.78 -19.44 18.32
CA ARG A 57 4.09 -20.10 18.28
C ARG A 57 4.05 -21.56 18.75
N ASP A 58 3.15 -21.86 19.68
CA ASP A 58 2.99 -23.21 20.24
C ASP A 58 2.14 -24.12 19.34
N THR A 59 1.51 -23.55 18.31
CA THR A 59 0.63 -24.28 17.41
C THR A 59 1.40 -24.82 16.21
N VAL A 60 1.51 -26.15 16.12
CA VAL A 60 2.14 -26.81 14.97
C VAL A 60 1.05 -27.25 13.99
N VAL A 61 0.95 -26.56 12.85
CA VAL A 61 0.03 -26.94 11.77
C VAL A 61 0.83 -27.43 10.56
N HIS A 62 0.54 -28.66 10.13
CA HIS A 62 1.19 -29.27 8.97
C HIS A 62 1.03 -28.39 7.71
N VAL A 63 2.08 -28.33 6.89
CA VAL A 63 2.14 -27.48 5.68
C VAL A 63 0.94 -27.71 4.76
N SER A 64 0.55 -28.97 4.53
CA SER A 64 -0.59 -29.31 3.66
C SER A 64 -1.90 -28.71 4.15
N LEU A 65 -2.13 -28.69 5.47
CA LEU A 65 -3.35 -28.13 6.04
C LEU A 65 -3.35 -26.59 5.97
N ARG A 66 -2.19 -25.95 6.19
CA ARG A 66 -2.04 -24.49 5.99
C ARG A 66 -2.31 -24.10 4.53
N LEU A 67 -1.81 -24.88 3.58
CA LEU A 67 -2.04 -24.65 2.15
C LEU A 67 -3.51 -24.84 1.78
N GLN A 68 -4.14 -25.91 2.25
CA GLN A 68 -5.58 -26.15 2.06
C GLN A 68 -6.42 -25.01 2.65
N LEU A 69 -6.05 -24.48 3.83
CA LEU A 69 -6.76 -23.37 4.45
C LEU A 69 -6.63 -22.07 3.63
N ARG A 70 -5.43 -21.79 3.09
CA ARG A 70 -5.20 -20.64 2.21
C ARG A 70 -6.05 -20.74 0.96
N ASN A 71 -6.02 -21.89 0.29
CA ASN A 71 -6.77 -22.13 -0.94
C ASN A 71 -8.28 -22.09 -0.68
N PHE A 72 -8.74 -22.61 0.45
CA PHE A 72 -10.13 -22.45 0.90
C PHE A 72 -10.51 -20.98 1.03
N ALA A 73 -9.70 -20.16 1.72
CA ALA A 73 -9.99 -18.73 1.91
C ALA A 73 -10.00 -17.95 0.58
N LEU A 74 -9.05 -18.24 -0.34
CA LEU A 74 -9.02 -17.67 -1.69
C LEU A 74 -10.29 -18.03 -2.48
N ASN A 75 -10.63 -19.32 -2.52
CA ASN A 75 -11.83 -19.79 -3.21
C ASN A 75 -13.11 -19.22 -2.59
N TYR A 76 -13.13 -19.06 -1.27
CA TYR A 76 -14.26 -18.46 -0.57
C TYR A 76 -14.47 -16.99 -0.97
N LEU A 77 -13.38 -16.20 -1.07
CA LEU A 77 -13.43 -14.83 -1.59
C LEU A 77 -13.90 -14.79 -3.06
N ALA A 78 -13.48 -15.75 -3.89
CA ALA A 78 -13.85 -15.79 -5.31
C ALA A 78 -15.32 -16.18 -5.54
N THR A 79 -15.87 -17.05 -4.70
CA THR A 79 -17.19 -17.65 -4.90
C THR A 79 -18.31 -16.94 -4.14
N GLN A 80 -17.99 -16.04 -3.21
CA GLN A 80 -18.97 -15.33 -2.38
C GLN A 80 -18.96 -13.82 -2.67
N PRO A 81 -19.66 -13.35 -3.72
CA PRO A 81 -19.58 -11.95 -4.16
C PRO A 81 -20.17 -10.94 -3.16
N ASN A 82 -21.09 -11.37 -2.30
CA ASN A 82 -21.81 -10.51 -1.35
C ASN A 82 -21.20 -10.52 0.07
N LEU A 83 -19.91 -10.83 0.19
CA LEU A 83 -19.25 -10.80 1.49
C LEU A 83 -19.20 -9.38 2.04
N GLN A 84 -19.60 -9.25 3.30
CA GLN A 84 -19.47 -8.00 4.05
C GLN A 84 -17.99 -7.60 4.14
N ALA A 85 -17.71 -6.29 4.03
CA ALA A 85 -16.35 -5.76 3.97
C ALA A 85 -15.45 -6.21 5.15
N ILE A 86 -16.01 -6.33 6.35
CA ILE A 86 -15.28 -6.82 7.54
C ILE A 86 -14.82 -8.28 7.40
N VAL A 87 -15.64 -9.12 6.76
CA VAL A 87 -15.33 -10.54 6.55
C VAL A 87 -14.29 -10.67 5.44
N GLN A 88 -14.47 -9.91 4.36
CA GLN A 88 -13.49 -9.84 3.27
C GLN A 88 -12.11 -9.44 3.80
N GLN A 89 -12.03 -8.40 4.63
CA GLN A 89 -10.77 -7.94 5.22
C GLN A 89 -10.15 -9.00 6.14
N ALA A 90 -10.94 -9.68 6.97
CA ALA A 90 -10.44 -10.73 7.84
C ALA A 90 -9.90 -11.94 7.06
N LEU A 91 -10.56 -12.34 5.97
CA LEU A 91 -10.09 -13.39 5.07
C LEU A 91 -8.81 -12.99 4.32
N ILE A 92 -8.73 -11.75 3.83
CA ILE A 92 -7.51 -11.21 3.22
C ILE A 92 -6.35 -11.28 4.24
N GLY A 93 -6.57 -10.87 5.48
CA GLY A 93 -5.58 -10.97 6.56
C GLY A 93 -5.13 -12.41 6.80
N LEU A 94 -6.06 -13.36 6.84
CA LEU A 94 -5.75 -14.80 6.96
C LEU A 94 -4.86 -15.29 5.80
N ILE A 95 -5.20 -14.95 4.55
CA ILE A 95 -4.44 -15.34 3.36
C ILE A 95 -3.03 -14.75 3.40
N CYS A 96 -2.90 -13.46 3.70
CA CYS A 96 -1.60 -12.79 3.78
C CYS A 96 -0.73 -13.43 4.87
N ARG A 97 -1.32 -13.70 6.04
CA ARG A 97 -0.62 -14.35 7.15
C ARG A 97 -0.15 -15.75 6.81
N LEU A 98 -1.02 -16.59 6.24
CA LEU A 98 -0.67 -17.94 5.76
C LEU A 98 0.45 -17.90 4.73
N THR A 99 0.40 -16.95 3.79
CA THR A 99 1.42 -16.76 2.76
C THR A 99 2.76 -16.38 3.37
N LYS A 100 2.77 -15.45 4.33
CA LYS A 100 4.00 -15.01 5.03
C LYS A 100 4.65 -16.12 5.86
N ILE A 101 3.86 -16.88 6.62
CA ILE A 101 4.41 -17.98 7.43
C ILE A 101 4.85 -19.17 6.57
N GLY A 102 4.16 -19.41 5.44
CA GLY A 102 4.43 -20.53 4.55
C GLY A 102 5.40 -20.23 3.41
N TRP A 103 5.97 -19.02 3.33
CA TRP A 103 6.77 -18.55 2.20
C TRP A 103 7.96 -19.47 1.83
N PHE A 104 8.52 -20.15 2.83
CA PHE A 104 9.64 -21.10 2.68
C PHE A 104 9.25 -22.56 2.91
N ASP A 105 7.96 -22.86 3.08
CA ASP A 105 7.52 -24.23 3.25
C ASP A 105 7.74 -25.05 1.97
N SER A 106 7.90 -26.36 2.12
CA SER A 106 7.86 -27.34 1.04
C SER A 106 6.89 -28.46 1.42
N VAL A 107 6.21 -29.02 0.43
CA VAL A 107 5.32 -30.17 0.63
C VAL A 107 6.07 -31.42 0.20
N GLU A 108 6.08 -32.44 1.07
CA GLU A 108 6.69 -33.73 0.75
C GLU A 108 6.03 -34.34 -0.49
N ASN A 109 6.84 -34.69 -1.50
CA ASN A 109 6.39 -35.16 -2.81
C ASN A 109 5.44 -34.20 -3.56
N GLY A 110 5.51 -32.90 -3.25
CA GLY A 110 4.70 -31.84 -3.86
C GLY A 110 5.53 -30.68 -4.41
N PRO A 111 4.88 -29.56 -4.78
CA PRO A 111 5.58 -28.37 -5.26
C PRO A 111 6.48 -27.75 -4.18
N GLU A 112 7.64 -27.27 -4.61
CA GLU A 112 8.55 -26.46 -3.77
C GLU A 112 7.96 -25.05 -3.62
N TYR A 113 7.87 -24.55 -2.39
CA TYR A 113 7.32 -23.22 -2.07
C TYR A 113 5.88 -22.98 -2.58
N PRO A 114 4.90 -23.83 -2.21
CA PRO A 114 3.52 -23.73 -2.71
C PRO A 114 2.83 -22.42 -2.34
N PHE A 115 3.39 -21.65 -1.40
CA PHE A 115 2.82 -20.37 -0.99
C PHE A 115 3.16 -19.21 -1.93
N ARG A 116 4.12 -19.38 -2.85
CA ARG A 116 4.63 -18.31 -3.71
C ARG A 116 3.81 -18.08 -4.99
N ASP A 117 2.86 -18.96 -5.29
CA ASP A 117 1.86 -18.81 -6.37
C ASP A 117 0.78 -17.74 -6.09
N ILE A 118 0.91 -17.01 -4.97
CA ILE A 118 -0.09 -16.04 -4.51
C ILE A 118 -0.33 -14.93 -5.53
N PHE A 119 0.70 -14.50 -6.25
CA PHE A 119 0.55 -13.48 -7.29
C PHE A 119 -0.33 -13.99 -8.43
N ASP A 120 -0.04 -15.17 -8.98
CA ASP A 120 -0.82 -15.78 -10.07
C ASP A 120 -2.27 -16.05 -9.64
N SER A 121 -2.45 -16.55 -8.42
CA SER A 121 -3.76 -16.81 -7.84
C SER A 121 -4.61 -15.54 -7.79
N VAL A 122 -4.02 -14.41 -7.39
CA VAL A 122 -4.74 -13.14 -7.21
C VAL A 122 -4.88 -12.39 -8.54
N LYS A 123 -3.92 -12.53 -9.45
CA LYS A 123 -3.98 -11.97 -10.80
C LYS A 123 -5.24 -12.43 -11.55
N ASN A 124 -5.67 -13.68 -11.34
CA ASN A 124 -6.92 -14.19 -11.91
C ASN A 124 -8.16 -13.40 -11.47
N PHE A 125 -8.20 -12.88 -10.22
CA PHE A 125 -9.31 -12.04 -9.77
C PHE A 125 -9.35 -10.73 -10.57
N ILE A 126 -8.18 -10.14 -10.79
CA ILE A 126 -8.03 -8.85 -11.50
C ILE A 126 -8.33 -9.02 -12.98
N GLN A 127 -7.91 -10.13 -13.59
CA GLN A 127 -8.15 -10.43 -15.02
C GLN A 127 -9.60 -10.76 -15.36
N SER A 128 -10.48 -10.96 -14.36
CA SER A 128 -11.92 -11.16 -14.59
C SER A 128 -12.60 -9.94 -15.25
N GLY A 129 -12.00 -8.75 -15.15
CA GLY A 129 -12.56 -7.49 -15.66
C GLY A 129 -13.76 -6.95 -14.88
N GLN A 130 -14.21 -7.66 -13.85
CA GLN A 130 -15.32 -7.25 -13.00
C GLN A 130 -14.81 -6.42 -11.81
N ILE A 131 -15.51 -5.34 -11.48
CA ILE A 131 -15.09 -4.37 -10.45
C ILE A 131 -14.86 -5.05 -9.09
N GLN A 132 -15.79 -5.90 -8.65
CA GLN A 132 -15.72 -6.50 -7.30
C GLN A 132 -14.55 -7.50 -7.14
N PRO A 133 -14.32 -8.48 -8.04
CA PRO A 133 -13.11 -9.29 -8.02
C PRO A 133 -11.82 -8.48 -8.14
N VAL A 134 -11.77 -7.45 -9.00
CA VAL A 134 -10.61 -6.56 -9.11
C VAL A 134 -10.33 -5.89 -7.77
N LEU A 135 -11.37 -5.34 -7.12
CA LEU A 135 -11.28 -4.71 -5.81
C LEU A 135 -10.73 -5.66 -4.73
N VAL A 136 -11.22 -6.92 -4.71
CA VAL A 136 -10.68 -7.97 -3.82
C VAL A 136 -9.21 -8.20 -4.11
N GLY A 137 -8.83 -8.33 -5.38
CA GLY A 137 -7.46 -8.61 -5.79
C GLY A 137 -6.48 -7.51 -5.39
N VAL A 138 -6.80 -6.24 -5.66
CA VAL A 138 -5.94 -5.10 -5.29
C VAL A 138 -5.85 -4.92 -3.78
N LYS A 139 -6.95 -5.13 -3.03
CA LYS A 139 -6.92 -5.14 -1.55
C LYS A 139 -6.01 -6.23 -1.01
N LEU A 140 -6.08 -7.43 -1.60
CA LEU A 140 -5.28 -8.57 -1.17
C LEU A 140 -3.80 -8.33 -1.44
N LEU A 141 -3.41 -7.92 -2.65
CA LEU A 141 -2.00 -7.63 -2.97
C LEU A 141 -1.45 -6.47 -2.13
N SER A 142 -2.22 -5.38 -1.94
CA SER A 142 -1.82 -4.27 -1.07
C SER A 142 -1.61 -4.73 0.38
N SER A 143 -2.52 -5.54 0.91
CA SER A 143 -2.40 -6.09 2.26
C SER A 143 -1.23 -7.06 2.38
N LEU A 144 -0.94 -7.84 1.34
CA LEU A 144 0.17 -8.77 1.31
C LEU A 144 1.52 -8.05 1.38
N VAL A 145 1.71 -7.00 0.59
CA VAL A 145 2.95 -6.20 0.62
C VAL A 145 3.17 -5.63 2.03
N SER A 146 2.10 -5.12 2.66
CA SER A 146 2.15 -4.61 4.03
C SER A 146 2.42 -5.69 5.07
N GLU A 147 1.76 -6.86 4.98
CA GLU A 147 1.95 -7.99 5.91
C GLU A 147 3.37 -8.55 5.83
N ILE A 148 3.96 -8.64 4.63
CA ILE A 148 5.34 -9.10 4.44
C ILE A 148 6.33 -8.09 5.05
N TYR A 149 6.09 -6.80 4.84
CA TYR A 149 6.93 -5.72 5.33
C TYR A 149 6.87 -5.55 6.87
N GLN A 150 5.67 -5.58 7.45
CA GLN A 150 5.46 -5.38 8.89
C GLN A 150 5.99 -6.58 9.68
N SER A 151 6.85 -6.38 10.67
CA SER A 151 7.19 -7.44 11.63
C SER A 151 6.23 -7.37 12.82
N THR A 152 5.49 -8.44 13.09
CA THR A 152 4.65 -8.53 14.30
C THR A 152 5.46 -9.10 15.47
N GLU A 153 5.02 -8.88 16.72
CA GLU A 153 5.63 -9.54 17.89
C GLU A 153 5.70 -11.05 17.73
N SER A 154 4.68 -11.67 17.10
CA SER A 154 4.69 -13.11 16.82
C SER A 154 5.80 -13.53 15.86
N ASP A 155 6.23 -12.64 14.96
CA ASP A 155 7.35 -12.84 14.03
C ASP A 155 8.71 -12.73 14.72
N LEU A 156 8.78 -12.12 15.91
CA LEU A 156 10.03 -11.93 16.65
C LEU A 156 10.63 -13.23 17.21
N ALA A 157 9.86 -14.33 17.23
CA ALA A 157 10.40 -15.67 17.46
C ALA A 157 11.25 -16.16 16.29
N ARG A 158 10.97 -15.67 15.08
CA ARG A 158 11.81 -15.97 13.93
C ARG A 158 13.04 -15.08 14.02
N ALA A 159 14.21 -15.70 13.93
CA ALA A 159 15.47 -14.95 13.91
C ALA A 159 15.44 -13.87 12.83
N THR A 160 15.99 -12.69 13.11
CA THR A 160 16.05 -11.54 12.18
C THR A 160 16.55 -11.94 10.78
N PHE A 161 17.45 -12.92 10.70
CA PHE A 161 17.91 -13.52 9.45
C PHE A 161 16.77 -14.07 8.58
N PHE A 162 15.79 -14.78 9.15
CA PHE A 162 14.65 -15.33 8.40
C PHE A 162 13.73 -14.23 7.88
N VAL A 163 13.52 -13.17 8.67
CA VAL A 163 12.75 -11.99 8.23
C VAL A 163 13.45 -11.33 7.05
N ARG A 164 14.77 -11.10 7.14
CA ARG A 164 15.55 -10.55 6.01
C ARG A 164 15.47 -11.44 4.77
N LYS A 165 15.63 -12.76 4.94
CA LYS A 165 15.54 -13.72 3.84
C LYS A 165 14.16 -13.66 3.18
N LEU A 166 13.08 -13.55 3.96
CA LEU A 166 11.71 -13.37 3.47
C LEU A 166 11.59 -12.09 2.67
N LEU A 167 12.04 -10.95 3.23
CA LEU A 167 11.90 -9.65 2.59
C LEU A 167 12.61 -9.61 1.23
N VAL A 168 13.83 -10.13 1.17
CA VAL A 168 14.64 -10.25 -0.06
C VAL A 168 13.97 -11.19 -1.06
N SER A 169 13.54 -12.37 -0.62
CA SER A 169 12.89 -13.35 -1.50
C SER A 169 11.57 -12.83 -2.08
N PHE A 170 10.76 -12.11 -1.29
CA PHE A 170 9.52 -11.50 -1.77
C PHE A 170 9.78 -10.37 -2.77
N ARG A 171 10.77 -9.51 -2.47
CA ARG A 171 11.22 -8.43 -3.36
C ARG A 171 11.61 -8.95 -4.74
N ASP A 172 12.43 -10.00 -4.77
CA ASP A 172 13.04 -10.50 -6.00
C ASP A 172 12.08 -11.35 -6.84
N LEU A 173 11.11 -12.02 -6.20
CA LEU A 173 10.20 -12.94 -6.91
C LEU A 173 8.85 -12.30 -7.27
N VAL A 174 8.28 -11.46 -6.41
CA VAL A 174 6.85 -11.08 -6.51
C VAL A 174 6.61 -9.58 -6.47
N LEU A 175 7.35 -8.81 -5.66
CA LEU A 175 7.07 -7.39 -5.43
C LEU A 175 7.05 -6.56 -6.74
N PHE A 176 8.00 -6.81 -7.64
CA PHE A 176 8.05 -6.08 -8.91
C PHE A 176 6.85 -6.37 -9.79
N GLN A 177 6.36 -7.62 -9.81
CA GLN A 177 5.18 -8.01 -10.59
C GLN A 177 3.91 -7.34 -10.04
N ILE A 178 3.80 -7.21 -8.71
CA ILE A 178 2.72 -6.45 -8.06
C ILE A 178 2.76 -4.98 -8.48
N PHE A 179 3.96 -4.37 -8.45
CA PHE A 179 4.14 -2.98 -8.85
C PHE A 179 3.75 -2.74 -10.32
N GLN A 180 4.20 -3.61 -11.23
CA GLN A 180 3.85 -3.53 -12.66
C GLN A 180 2.34 -3.68 -12.88
N LEU A 181 1.70 -4.66 -12.25
CA LEU A 181 0.25 -4.84 -12.34
C LEU A 181 -0.51 -3.60 -11.83
N GLY A 182 -0.01 -2.97 -10.76
CA GLY A 182 -0.55 -1.71 -10.26
C GLY A 182 -0.45 -0.58 -11.29
N LEU A 183 0.71 -0.42 -11.93
CA LEU A 183 0.89 0.59 -12.98
C LEU A 183 -0.04 0.34 -14.18
N ASP A 184 -0.22 -0.91 -14.60
CA ASP A 184 -1.12 -1.25 -15.70
C ASP A 184 -2.57 -0.85 -15.39
N LEU A 185 -3.04 -1.11 -14.16
CA LEU A 185 -4.38 -0.71 -13.70
C LEU A 185 -4.51 0.83 -13.59
N LEU A 186 -3.44 1.52 -13.18
CA LEU A 186 -3.43 2.98 -13.12
C LEU A 186 -3.43 3.60 -14.52
N HIS A 187 -2.74 3.03 -15.51
CA HIS A 187 -2.83 3.45 -16.91
C HIS A 187 -4.23 3.26 -17.48
N GLN A 188 -4.92 2.15 -17.14
CA GLN A 188 -6.33 1.95 -17.50
C GLN A 188 -7.25 2.98 -16.83
N THR A 189 -6.93 3.37 -15.60
CA THR A 189 -7.65 4.43 -14.88
C THR A 189 -7.44 5.79 -15.56
N ASP A 190 -6.21 6.13 -15.91
CA ASP A 190 -5.85 7.38 -16.61
C ASP A 190 -6.56 7.50 -17.96
N ALA A 191 -6.62 6.40 -18.73
CA ALA A 191 -7.35 6.34 -19.99
C ALA A 191 -8.85 6.62 -19.84
N ASN A 192 -9.44 6.31 -18.68
CA ASN A 192 -10.87 6.50 -18.38
C ASN A 192 -11.14 7.66 -17.41
N LEU A 193 -10.14 8.48 -17.08
CA LEU A 193 -10.20 9.42 -15.97
C LEU A 193 -11.30 10.47 -16.12
N LYS A 194 -11.58 10.90 -17.36
CA LYS A 194 -12.65 11.87 -17.68
C LYS A 194 -14.05 11.35 -17.38
N ASN A 195 -14.24 10.03 -17.36
CA ASN A 195 -15.51 9.38 -17.10
C ASN A 195 -15.69 9.00 -15.63
N LEU A 196 -14.64 9.11 -14.82
CA LEU A 196 -14.67 8.72 -13.41
C LEU A 196 -15.25 9.84 -12.55
N THR A 197 -16.37 9.57 -11.89
CA THR A 197 -17.09 10.55 -11.08
C THR A 197 -17.14 10.16 -9.61
N THR A 198 -17.58 11.07 -8.74
CA THR A 198 -17.79 10.79 -7.31
C THR A 198 -18.87 9.74 -7.04
N ASN A 199 -19.72 9.42 -8.04
CA ASN A 199 -20.79 8.43 -7.91
C ASN A 199 -20.29 6.99 -8.10
N ASP A 200 -19.10 6.82 -8.69
CA ASP A 200 -18.51 5.52 -9.01
C ASP A 200 -17.75 4.94 -7.80
N ALA A 201 -18.44 4.78 -6.67
CA ALA A 201 -17.84 4.47 -5.37
C ALA A 201 -16.92 3.23 -5.41
N ASP A 202 -17.37 2.13 -6.02
CA ASP A 202 -16.57 0.89 -6.10
C ASP A 202 -15.35 1.05 -7.02
N GLN A 203 -15.48 1.81 -8.11
CA GLN A 203 -14.36 2.09 -9.01
C GLN A 203 -13.33 3.00 -8.31
N LEU A 204 -13.78 4.01 -7.56
CA LEU A 204 -12.89 4.85 -6.75
C LEU A 204 -12.16 4.05 -5.67
N GLN A 205 -12.81 3.04 -5.08
CA GLN A 205 -12.17 2.11 -4.16
C GLN A 205 -11.11 1.25 -4.87
N VAL A 206 -11.36 0.78 -6.09
CA VAL A 206 -10.34 0.08 -6.90
C VAL A 206 -9.13 0.99 -7.12
N VAL A 207 -9.34 2.24 -7.53
CA VAL A 207 -8.25 3.20 -7.76
C VAL A 207 -7.49 3.48 -6.47
N TYR A 208 -8.19 3.74 -5.36
CA TYR A 208 -7.60 3.97 -4.05
C TYR A 208 -6.68 2.81 -3.63
N HIS A 209 -7.18 1.57 -3.69
CA HIS A 209 -6.39 0.41 -3.30
C HIS A 209 -5.26 0.09 -4.29
N THR A 210 -5.43 0.41 -5.58
CA THR A 210 -4.36 0.28 -6.58
C THR A 210 -3.23 1.29 -6.30
N LEU A 211 -3.56 2.55 -6.04
CA LEU A 211 -2.58 3.57 -5.64
C LEU A 211 -1.88 3.18 -4.33
N ASN A 212 -2.63 2.69 -3.34
CA ASN A 212 -2.05 2.23 -2.09
C ASN A 212 -1.13 1.01 -2.28
N MET A 213 -1.47 0.11 -3.19
CA MET A 213 -0.63 -1.04 -3.57
C MET A 213 0.69 -0.57 -4.20
N VAL A 214 0.63 0.35 -5.17
CA VAL A 214 1.81 0.94 -5.82
C VAL A 214 2.68 1.69 -4.80
N TYR A 215 2.06 2.51 -3.95
CA TYR A 215 2.75 3.20 -2.86
C TYR A 215 3.43 2.23 -1.89
N SER A 216 2.73 1.17 -1.47
CA SER A 216 3.29 0.14 -0.57
C SER A 216 4.49 -0.57 -1.19
N CYS A 217 4.49 -0.76 -2.52
CA CYS A 217 5.64 -1.32 -3.22
C CYS A 217 6.83 -0.37 -3.21
N LEU A 218 6.61 0.94 -3.45
CA LEU A 218 7.65 1.95 -3.43
C LEU A 218 8.22 2.20 -2.02
N ASN A 219 7.40 2.01 -0.98
CA ASN A 219 7.76 2.20 0.42
C ASN A 219 8.28 0.90 1.09
N TYR A 220 8.54 -0.15 0.32
CA TYR A 220 9.03 -1.42 0.83
C TYR A 220 10.47 -1.32 1.37
N ASP A 221 10.84 -2.13 2.37
CA ASP A 221 12.22 -2.24 2.85
C ASP A 221 13.07 -3.09 1.91
N PHE A 222 13.67 -2.42 0.92
CA PHE A 222 14.54 -3.04 -0.09
C PHE A 222 15.88 -3.53 0.46
N ILE A 223 16.31 -3.05 1.64
CA ILE A 223 17.60 -3.38 2.24
C ILE A 223 17.45 -4.58 3.19
N GLY A 224 16.27 -4.78 3.77
CA GLY A 224 16.04 -5.75 4.83
C GLY A 224 16.58 -5.24 6.17
N THR A 225 16.49 -3.95 6.45
CA THR A 225 16.83 -3.42 7.78
C THR A 225 15.89 -3.98 8.85
N GLY A 226 14.69 -4.47 8.49
CA GLY A 226 13.71 -5.02 9.43
C GLY A 226 13.21 -3.94 10.40
N SER A 227 13.37 -2.67 10.02
CA SER A 227 13.20 -1.50 10.87
C SER A 227 11.74 -1.04 10.92
N SER A 228 10.81 -1.96 11.14
CA SER A 228 9.43 -1.58 11.53
C SER A 228 9.34 -1.11 12.99
N TYR A 229 10.49 -0.94 13.68
CA TYR A 229 10.61 -0.47 15.06
C TYR A 229 10.68 1.06 15.23
N SER A 230 10.32 1.86 14.23
CA SER A 230 9.95 3.25 14.52
C SER A 230 8.54 3.25 15.14
N GLU A 231 8.52 2.94 16.44
CA GLU A 231 7.42 3.23 17.35
C GLU A 231 6.90 4.66 17.12
N GLY A 232 5.57 4.82 17.07
CA GLY A 232 4.94 6.12 17.26
C GLY A 232 4.90 7.00 16.01
N GLY A 233 3.73 7.02 15.37
CA GLY A 233 3.33 8.20 14.62
C GLY A 233 3.40 9.46 15.51
N ASN A 234 3.66 10.58 14.85
CA ASN A 234 3.79 11.94 15.39
C ASN A 234 5.15 12.31 16.01
N CYS A 235 6.18 12.28 15.18
CA CYS A 235 7.08 13.42 15.08
C CYS A 235 7.64 13.49 13.65
N ALA A 236 7.52 14.67 13.07
CA ALA A 236 8.17 15.08 11.84
C ALA A 236 9.71 15.11 12.01
N SER A 237 10.34 13.95 12.21
CA SER A 237 11.79 13.82 12.30
C SER A 237 12.28 12.76 11.32
N ASP A 238 13.04 13.23 10.33
CA ASP A 238 13.85 12.49 9.36
C ASP A 238 13.15 11.51 8.42
N ASP A 239 12.18 12.06 7.70
CA ASP A 239 11.80 11.55 6.40
C ASP A 239 12.86 11.93 5.35
N MET A 240 14.10 11.45 5.54
CA MET A 240 15.27 11.67 4.67
C MET A 240 15.88 10.34 4.18
N GLY A 241 15.11 9.25 4.26
CA GLY A 241 15.50 7.96 3.70
C GLY A 241 15.60 8.03 2.18
N THR A 242 16.60 7.35 1.60
CA THR A 242 16.66 7.11 0.16
C THR A 242 16.08 5.73 -0.16
N VAL A 243 15.26 5.63 -1.21
CA VAL A 243 14.67 4.38 -1.66
C VAL A 243 15.70 3.63 -2.50
N GLN A 244 16.08 2.42 -2.06
CA GLN A 244 17.14 1.61 -2.70
C GLN A 244 16.57 0.52 -3.59
N LEU A 245 15.95 0.92 -4.70
CA LEU A 245 15.32 -0.02 -5.64
C LEU A 245 16.35 -0.93 -6.34
N PRO A 246 15.97 -2.18 -6.67
CA PRO A 246 16.72 -3.03 -7.58
C PRO A 246 16.89 -2.42 -8.98
N ALA A 247 18.01 -2.71 -9.64
CA ALA A 247 18.36 -2.12 -10.94
C ALA A 247 17.35 -2.42 -12.06
N ASN A 248 16.64 -3.56 -12.00
CA ASN A 248 15.61 -3.91 -12.98
C ASN A 248 14.36 -3.03 -12.92
N TRP A 249 14.16 -2.25 -11.84
CA TRP A 249 13.06 -1.29 -11.75
C TRP A 249 13.38 0.03 -12.45
N ARG A 250 14.68 0.32 -12.66
CA ARG A 250 15.18 1.58 -13.24
C ARG A 250 14.46 2.02 -14.52
N PRO A 251 14.22 1.15 -15.53
CA PRO A 251 13.62 1.58 -16.80
C PRO A 251 12.25 2.24 -16.63
N ILE A 252 11.44 1.79 -15.67
CA ILE A 252 10.08 2.28 -15.44
C ILE A 252 10.07 3.78 -15.13
N PHE A 253 11.07 4.28 -14.39
CA PHE A 253 11.13 5.69 -13.98
C PHE A 253 11.76 6.61 -15.04
N LEU A 254 12.35 6.03 -16.08
CA LEU A 254 12.91 6.78 -17.21
C LEU A 254 11.92 6.93 -18.36
N GLU A 255 10.87 6.10 -18.38
CA GLU A 255 9.73 6.28 -19.26
C GLU A 255 8.91 7.49 -18.78
N SER A 256 8.91 8.57 -19.56
CA SER A 256 8.21 9.82 -19.23
C SER A 256 6.74 9.59 -18.85
N ASN A 257 6.09 8.63 -19.52
CA ASN A 257 4.69 8.32 -19.29
C ASN A 257 4.37 7.86 -17.86
N ASN A 258 5.30 7.23 -17.13
CA ASN A 258 5.01 6.67 -15.80
C ASN A 258 5.12 7.71 -14.68
N VAL A 259 6.03 8.68 -14.77
CA VAL A 259 6.08 9.79 -13.80
C VAL A 259 4.91 10.74 -14.05
N ASP A 260 4.66 11.05 -15.32
CA ASP A 260 3.57 11.93 -15.74
C ASP A 260 2.19 11.35 -15.38
N LEU A 261 2.04 10.02 -15.42
CA LEU A 261 0.83 9.31 -14.99
C LEU A 261 0.36 9.76 -13.61
N PHE A 262 1.25 9.81 -12.61
CA PHE A 262 0.85 10.20 -11.24
C PHE A 262 0.38 11.65 -11.16
N PHE A 263 0.97 12.56 -11.94
CA PHE A 263 0.48 13.94 -12.04
C PHE A 263 -0.87 14.03 -12.76
N ARG A 264 -1.09 13.25 -13.84
CA ARG A 264 -2.38 13.19 -14.54
C ARG A 264 -3.48 12.64 -13.63
N LEU A 265 -3.21 11.56 -12.90
CA LEU A 265 -4.12 11.01 -11.90
C LEU A 265 -4.40 12.03 -10.80
N PHE A 266 -3.39 12.67 -10.22
CA PHE A 266 -3.59 13.71 -9.20
C PHE A 266 -4.51 14.84 -9.67
N ALA A 267 -4.34 15.28 -10.92
CA ALA A 267 -5.11 16.37 -11.50
C ALA A 267 -6.54 15.98 -11.90
N GLY A 268 -6.76 14.74 -12.34
CA GLY A 268 -8.06 14.29 -12.84
C GLY A 268 -8.90 13.48 -11.87
N LEU A 269 -8.33 12.95 -10.77
CA LEU A 269 -9.11 12.22 -9.76
C LEU A 269 -10.07 13.16 -9.03
N PRO A 270 -11.34 12.76 -8.84
CA PRO A 270 -12.33 13.61 -8.19
C PRO A 270 -12.04 13.76 -6.70
N GLN A 271 -12.45 14.89 -6.13
CA GLN A 271 -12.49 15.06 -4.68
C GLN A 271 -13.71 14.31 -4.12
N ALA A 272 -13.50 13.04 -3.75
CA ALA A 272 -14.55 12.16 -3.26
C ALA A 272 -14.54 12.07 -1.72
N PRO A 273 -15.60 12.50 -1.01
CA PRO A 273 -15.67 12.44 0.46
C PRO A 273 -15.55 11.02 1.03
N THR A 274 -15.99 10.03 0.25
CA THR A 274 -15.98 8.60 0.60
C THR A 274 -14.59 7.97 0.59
N CYS A 275 -13.62 8.60 -0.10
CA CYS A 275 -12.25 8.11 -0.24
C CYS A 275 -11.28 9.23 0.15
N SER A 276 -11.29 9.61 1.43
CA SER A 276 -10.34 10.59 1.95
C SER A 276 -8.91 10.15 1.64
N ASN A 277 -8.07 11.09 1.20
CA ASN A 277 -6.70 10.86 0.74
C ASN A 277 -6.52 10.21 -0.66
N LEU A 278 -7.59 9.96 -1.43
CA LEU A 278 -7.44 9.44 -2.81
C LEU A 278 -6.48 10.31 -3.65
N ARG A 279 -6.62 11.63 -3.58
CA ARG A 279 -5.75 12.57 -4.30
C ARG A 279 -4.36 12.76 -3.68
N VAL A 280 -4.17 12.34 -2.42
CA VAL A 280 -2.86 12.40 -1.74
C VAL A 280 -1.95 11.28 -2.24
N LEU A 281 -2.50 10.08 -2.48
CA LEU A 281 -1.70 8.90 -2.83
C LEU A 281 -0.83 9.04 -4.10
N PRO A 282 -1.28 9.67 -5.21
CA PRO A 282 -0.39 9.90 -6.35
C PRO A 282 0.79 10.81 -6.00
N LEU A 283 0.59 11.82 -5.15
CA LEU A 283 1.66 12.67 -4.65
C LEU A 283 2.61 11.88 -3.74
N SER A 284 2.08 11.02 -2.86
CA SER A 284 2.90 10.14 -2.03
C SER A 284 3.74 9.17 -2.87
N CYS A 285 3.21 8.65 -3.98
CA CYS A 285 4.00 7.87 -4.93
C CYS A 285 5.12 8.71 -5.54
N LEU A 286 4.84 9.95 -5.97
CA LEU A 286 5.85 10.88 -6.50
C LEU A 286 6.92 11.23 -5.47
N VAL A 287 6.57 11.39 -4.18
CA VAL A 287 7.54 11.60 -3.09
C VAL A 287 8.50 10.42 -3.01
N GLN A 288 7.99 9.18 -3.07
CA GLN A 288 8.84 7.98 -3.04
C GLN A 288 9.70 7.84 -4.29
N ILE A 289 9.15 8.12 -5.48
CA ILE A 289 9.90 8.14 -6.74
C ILE A 289 11.04 9.16 -6.69
N THR A 290 10.77 10.36 -6.16
CA THR A 290 11.77 11.41 -5.97
C THR A 290 12.83 11.02 -4.93
N SER A 291 12.48 10.12 -4.01
CA SER A 291 13.39 9.61 -2.96
C SER A 291 14.29 8.48 -3.44
N ILE A 292 14.15 8.01 -4.69
CA ILE A 292 15.00 6.97 -5.26
C ILE A 292 16.47 7.39 -5.20
N ARG A 293 17.32 6.51 -4.67
CA ARG A 293 18.74 6.77 -4.47
C ARG A 293 19.40 7.20 -5.78
N ARG A 294 20.11 8.32 -5.74
CA ARG A 294 20.83 8.92 -6.89
C ARG A 294 21.60 7.91 -7.74
N THR A 295 22.26 6.95 -7.10
CA THR A 295 23.12 5.95 -7.75
C THR A 295 22.38 4.92 -8.59
N LEU A 296 21.04 4.89 -8.57
CA LEU A 296 20.26 4.04 -9.48
C LEU A 296 20.34 4.56 -10.92
N PHE A 297 20.48 5.87 -11.11
CA PHE A 297 20.46 6.52 -12.41
C PHE A 297 21.86 7.01 -12.82
N THR A 298 22.16 6.93 -14.10
CA THR A 298 23.38 7.54 -14.66
C THR A 298 23.25 9.08 -14.71
N ASN A 299 24.37 9.80 -14.85
CA ASN A 299 24.35 11.26 -14.96
C ASN A 299 23.58 11.77 -16.20
N GLU A 300 23.47 10.94 -17.25
CA GLU A 300 22.70 11.27 -18.47
C GLU A 300 21.19 11.01 -18.29
N GLU A 301 20.83 10.04 -17.45
CA GLU A 301 19.43 9.67 -17.17
C GLU A 301 18.78 10.59 -16.11
N ARG A 302 19.57 11.14 -15.17
CA ARG A 302 19.07 11.98 -14.08
C ARG A 302 18.31 13.23 -14.55
N PRO A 303 18.78 14.00 -15.55
CA PRO A 303 18.04 15.14 -16.08
C PRO A 303 16.67 14.76 -16.62
N THR A 304 16.52 13.57 -17.21
CA THR A 304 15.23 13.08 -17.74
C THR A 304 14.20 12.91 -16.62
N LEU A 305 14.55 12.25 -15.52
CA LEU A 305 13.67 12.10 -14.36
C LEU A 305 13.33 13.46 -13.74
N LEU A 306 14.33 14.33 -13.58
CA LEU A 306 14.14 15.67 -13.02
C LEU A 306 13.22 16.53 -13.90
N ALA A 307 13.38 16.45 -15.23
CA ALA A 307 12.54 17.18 -16.17
C ALA A 307 11.06 16.80 -16.01
N SER A 308 10.73 15.51 -15.97
CA SER A 308 9.34 15.05 -15.76
C SER A 308 8.78 15.52 -14.42
N LEU A 309 9.54 15.37 -13.32
CA LEU A 309 9.13 15.82 -11.99
C LEU A 309 8.89 17.34 -11.95
N MET A 310 9.80 18.14 -12.52
CA MET A 310 9.71 19.59 -12.47
C MET A 310 8.58 20.12 -13.36
N MET A 311 8.39 19.53 -14.54
CA MET A 311 7.27 19.86 -15.43
C MET A 311 5.91 19.52 -14.79
N GLY A 312 5.78 18.35 -14.16
CA GLY A 312 4.58 17.97 -13.44
C GLY A 312 4.27 18.90 -12.26
N CYS A 313 5.28 19.20 -11.43
CA CYS A 313 5.13 20.15 -10.33
C CYS A 313 4.79 21.57 -10.81
N LEU A 314 5.39 22.02 -11.92
CA LEU A 314 5.08 23.32 -12.53
C LEU A 314 3.60 23.40 -12.92
N GLU A 315 3.05 22.35 -13.50
CA GLU A 315 1.64 22.31 -13.89
C GLU A 315 0.68 22.26 -12.70
N VAL A 316 1.11 21.67 -11.58
CA VAL A 316 0.38 21.75 -10.31
C VAL A 316 0.41 23.18 -9.76
N LEU A 317 1.58 23.84 -9.77
CA LEU A 317 1.75 25.21 -9.30
C LEU A 317 0.91 26.22 -10.09
N ARG A 318 0.85 26.08 -11.42
CA ARG A 318 0.01 26.92 -12.31
C ARG A 318 -1.48 26.83 -11.97
N ARG A 319 -1.93 25.68 -11.47
CA ARG A 319 -3.34 25.39 -11.13
C ARG A 319 -3.57 25.27 -9.62
N ARG A 320 -2.68 25.85 -8.81
CA ARG A 320 -2.64 25.67 -7.34
C ARG A 320 -3.98 25.96 -6.64
N GLU A 321 -4.71 26.97 -7.12
CA GLU A 321 -6.00 27.38 -6.53
C GLU A 321 -7.07 26.30 -6.64
N SER A 322 -6.97 25.41 -7.64
CA SER A 322 -7.90 24.30 -7.87
C SER A 322 -7.38 22.96 -7.39
N LEU A 323 -6.07 22.73 -7.47
CA LEU A 323 -5.48 21.44 -7.17
C LEU A 323 -5.02 21.30 -5.72
N LEU A 324 -4.65 22.40 -5.07
CA LEU A 324 -4.05 22.41 -3.72
C LEU A 324 -4.99 23.03 -2.67
N CYS A 325 -6.31 22.96 -2.85
CA CYS A 325 -7.28 23.51 -1.91
C CYS A 325 -7.34 22.74 -0.58
N GLU A 326 -7.06 21.43 -0.62
CA GLU A 326 -7.16 20.55 0.55
C GLU A 326 -5.86 20.60 1.37
N PRO A 327 -5.89 20.85 2.70
CA PRO A 327 -4.68 20.96 3.51
C PRO A 327 -3.75 19.75 3.46
N THR A 328 -4.31 18.54 3.39
CA THR A 328 -3.54 17.28 3.30
C THR A 328 -2.83 17.15 1.96
N VAL A 329 -3.50 17.49 0.86
CA VAL A 329 -2.93 17.52 -0.49
C VAL A 329 -1.84 18.59 -0.60
N TYR A 330 -2.11 19.78 -0.07
CA TYR A 330 -1.14 20.88 -0.01
C TYR A 330 0.14 20.44 0.71
N HIS A 331 0.00 19.85 1.89
CA HIS A 331 1.13 19.35 2.68
C HIS A 331 1.93 18.28 1.92
N GLU A 332 1.26 17.33 1.27
CA GLU A 332 1.95 16.28 0.51
C GLU A 332 2.70 16.84 -0.71
N PHE A 333 2.12 17.85 -1.38
CA PHE A 333 2.81 18.54 -2.46
C PHE A 333 4.05 19.30 -1.96
N CYS A 334 3.97 19.94 -0.79
CA CYS A 334 5.15 20.54 -0.15
C CYS A 334 6.23 19.49 0.20
N ARG A 335 5.83 18.29 0.65
CA ARG A 335 6.76 17.18 0.87
C ARG A 335 7.45 16.77 -0.43
N LEU A 336 6.74 16.74 -1.56
CA LEU A 336 7.32 16.47 -2.87
C LEU A 336 8.38 17.51 -3.25
N LEU A 337 8.06 18.81 -3.15
CA LEU A 337 9.02 19.88 -3.44
C LEU A 337 10.26 19.82 -2.53
N SER A 338 10.05 19.61 -1.22
CA SER A 338 11.13 19.43 -0.25
C SER A 338 12.02 18.24 -0.61
N ARG A 339 11.40 17.12 -1.04
CA ARG A 339 12.16 15.94 -1.45
C ARG A 339 12.96 16.19 -2.72
N MET A 340 12.39 16.86 -3.72
CA MET A 340 13.11 17.22 -4.95
C MET A 340 14.36 18.04 -4.63
N LYS A 341 14.24 19.01 -3.72
CA LYS A 341 15.37 19.84 -3.27
C LYS A 341 16.53 18.99 -2.70
N VAL A 342 16.24 17.98 -1.90
CA VAL A 342 17.30 17.15 -1.29
C VAL A 342 17.86 16.10 -2.26
N SER A 343 17.04 15.63 -3.21
CA SER A 343 17.43 14.57 -4.16
C SER A 343 18.24 15.06 -5.37
N PHE A 344 18.22 16.36 -5.69
CA PHE A 344 18.86 16.94 -6.87
C PHE A 344 19.68 18.19 -6.52
N GLN A 345 20.82 18.37 -7.18
CA GLN A 345 21.65 19.56 -7.01
C GLN A 345 21.07 20.76 -7.77
N VAL A 346 21.28 21.98 -7.28
CA VAL A 346 20.85 23.23 -7.95
C VAL A 346 21.37 23.32 -9.38
N SER A 347 22.59 22.84 -9.63
CA SER A 347 23.17 22.77 -10.99
C SER A 347 22.36 21.88 -11.93
N GLU A 348 21.71 20.82 -11.43
CA GLU A 348 20.82 19.95 -12.22
C GLU A 348 19.50 20.69 -12.54
N PHE A 349 18.94 21.45 -11.59
CA PHE A 349 17.71 22.23 -11.79
C PHE A 349 17.86 23.30 -12.87
N VAL A 350 18.94 24.09 -12.81
CA VAL A 350 19.18 25.22 -13.74
C VAL A 350 19.30 24.76 -15.20
N GLN A 351 19.65 23.49 -15.44
CA GLN A 351 19.78 22.92 -16.78
C GLN A 351 18.43 22.60 -17.45
N ILE A 352 17.34 22.53 -16.68
CA ILE A 352 16.03 22.21 -17.23
C ILE A 352 15.33 23.49 -17.71
N SER A 353 14.77 23.45 -18.92
CA SER A 353 14.23 24.61 -19.62
C SER A 353 13.16 25.40 -18.86
N CYS A 354 12.35 24.74 -18.02
CA CYS A 354 11.28 25.36 -17.27
C CYS A 354 11.69 25.88 -15.87
N TYR A 355 12.98 25.82 -15.51
CA TYR A 355 13.47 26.21 -14.19
C TYR A 355 13.06 27.63 -13.77
N SER A 356 13.20 28.62 -14.67
CA SER A 356 12.92 30.02 -14.35
C SER A 356 11.47 30.27 -13.91
N GLU A 357 10.52 29.63 -14.57
CA GLU A 357 9.10 29.73 -14.20
C GLU A 357 8.81 28.91 -12.95
N PHE A 358 9.37 27.70 -12.86
CA PHE A 358 9.21 26.81 -11.72
C PHE A 358 9.66 27.48 -10.42
N ILE A 359 10.88 28.03 -10.37
CA ILE A 359 11.41 28.65 -9.15
C ILE A 359 10.59 29.87 -8.74
N LYS A 360 10.11 30.66 -9.70
CA LYS A 360 9.22 31.80 -9.44
C LYS A 360 7.92 31.35 -8.76
N LEU A 361 7.26 30.33 -9.29
CA LEU A 361 6.00 29.84 -8.72
C LEU A 361 6.19 29.12 -7.38
N VAL A 362 7.32 28.44 -7.17
CA VAL A 362 7.69 27.89 -5.86
C VAL A 362 7.90 29.00 -4.84
N ALA A 363 8.59 30.09 -5.21
CA ALA A 363 8.76 31.26 -4.35
C ALA A 363 7.40 31.88 -3.99
N ASP A 364 6.52 32.08 -4.99
CA ASP A 364 5.17 32.61 -4.77
C ASP A 364 4.35 31.72 -3.82
N LEU A 365 4.42 30.39 -3.98
CA LEU A 365 3.75 29.41 -3.10
C LEU A 365 4.29 29.52 -1.66
N THR A 366 5.60 29.67 -1.51
CA THR A 366 6.28 29.80 -0.21
C THR A 366 5.84 31.07 0.49
N THR A 367 5.86 32.20 -0.21
CA THR A 367 5.40 33.49 0.30
C THR A 367 3.93 33.42 0.72
N HIS A 368 3.06 32.82 -0.10
CA HIS A 368 1.65 32.62 0.25
C HIS A 368 1.48 31.77 1.51
N SER A 369 2.23 30.68 1.64
CA SER A 369 2.21 29.80 2.83
C SER A 369 2.54 30.56 4.11
N LEU A 370 3.53 31.46 4.05
CA LEU A 370 3.96 32.26 5.20
C LEU A 370 2.89 33.29 5.61
N TYR A 371 2.21 33.91 4.64
CA TYR A 371 1.20 34.95 4.91
C TYR A 371 -0.16 34.40 5.37
N VAL A 372 -0.55 33.20 4.97
CA VAL A 372 -1.86 32.59 5.31
C VAL A 372 -1.87 31.89 6.68
N SER A 373 -0.72 31.79 7.35
CA SER A 373 -0.52 31.07 8.61
C SER A 373 -1.64 31.24 9.66
N GLN A 374 -2.50 30.23 9.80
CA GLN A 374 -3.22 29.97 11.07
C GLN A 374 -2.31 29.13 11.99
N PRO A 375 -2.24 29.42 13.31
CA PRO A 375 -1.11 28.98 14.15
C PRO A 375 -1.07 27.49 14.56
N SER A 376 -1.98 26.64 14.09
CA SER A 376 -2.19 25.30 14.69
C SER A 376 -1.91 24.08 13.80
N ILE A 377 -1.50 24.24 12.53
CA ILE A 377 -1.41 23.10 11.59
C ILE A 377 -0.01 22.89 10.98
N PHE A 378 0.93 23.81 11.18
CA PHE A 378 2.21 23.78 10.46
C PHE A 378 3.39 23.47 11.39
N SER A 379 3.72 22.18 11.54
CA SER A 379 5.04 21.76 12.06
C SER A 379 6.15 22.15 11.07
N CYS A 380 7.38 22.32 11.58
CA CYS A 380 8.63 22.85 10.99
C CYS A 380 9.03 22.45 9.54
N ASN A 381 8.25 21.63 8.84
CA ASN A 381 8.50 21.12 7.48
C ASN A 381 8.13 22.10 6.34
N PHE A 382 7.63 23.30 6.65
CA PHE A 382 7.25 24.31 5.63
C PHE A 382 8.41 25.21 5.18
N LEU A 383 9.50 25.28 5.95
CA LEU A 383 10.68 26.11 5.63
C LEU A 383 11.64 25.61 4.52
N PRO A 384 11.57 24.39 3.92
CA PRO A 384 12.51 24.00 2.88
C PRO A 384 12.36 24.76 1.55
N CYS A 385 11.19 25.33 1.25
CA CYS A 385 10.97 26.05 -0.01
C CYS A 385 11.68 27.43 -0.06
N LEU A 386 12.27 27.89 1.04
CA LEU A 386 12.95 29.19 1.16
C LEU A 386 14.35 29.25 0.52
N THR A 387 14.89 28.13 0.02
CA THR A 387 16.26 28.06 -0.55
C THR A 387 16.37 27.02 -1.66
N LEU A 388 15.48 27.06 -2.66
CA LEU A 388 15.66 26.36 -3.94
C LEU A 388 16.41 27.24 -4.95
#